data_AF-A0A376J0N2-F1
#
_entry.id   AF-A0A376J0N2-F1
#
_cell.length_a   1.000
_cell.length_b   1.000
_cell.length_c   1.000
_cell.angle_alpha   90.00
_cell.angle_beta   90.00
_cell.angle_gamma   90.00
#
_symmetry.space_group_name_H-M   'P 1'
#
loop_
_entity.id
_entity.type
_entity.pdbx_description
1 polymer ?
#
loop_
_entity_poly.entity_id
_entity_poly.type
_entity_poly.pdbx_seq_one_letter_code
_entity_poly.pdbx_strand_id
1 'polypeptide(L)'
;MLSLISAFYQADKVAVTLTLVNVGDVALFGLVIDRVSTLILFVVVFLGLLVTIYSTGYLTDKNREHPHNGTNRYYAFLLLFIGAMAGLVLSSTLLGQLFVF
;
A
#
# COMPACT_ATOMS: atom_id res chain seq x y z
N MET A 1 -5.54 10.75 6.43
CA MET A 1 -4.64 9.72 6.98
C MET A 1 -4.16 10.06 8.39
N LEU A 2 -3.55 11.22 8.61
CA LEU A 2 -3.06 11.61 9.96
C LEU A 2 -4.17 11.62 11.02
N SER A 3 -5.40 12.03 10.66
CA SER A 3 -6.57 11.99 11.54
C SER A 3 -7.01 10.56 11.95
N LEU A 4 -6.87 9.59 11.05
CA LEU A 4 -7.18 8.18 11.29
C LEU A 4 -6.17 7.55 12.25
N ILE A 5 -4.89 7.88 12.06
CA ILE A 5 -3.81 7.42 12.94
C ILE A 5 -3.97 8.02 14.34
N SER A 6 -4.24 9.31 14.45
CA SER A 6 -4.49 9.93 15.76
C SER A 6 -5.70 9.32 16.46
N ALA A 7 -6.78 9.03 15.72
CA ALA A 7 -7.95 8.36 16.27
C ALA A 7 -7.62 6.93 16.75
N PHE A 8 -6.82 6.17 16.00
CA PHE A 8 -6.37 4.83 16.39
C PHE A 8 -5.53 4.84 17.67
N TYR A 9 -4.61 5.82 17.81
CA TYR A 9 -3.81 5.97 19.02
C TYR A 9 -4.65 6.40 20.23
N GLN A 10 -5.64 7.28 20.03
CA GLN A 10 -6.55 7.73 21.10
C GLN A 10 -7.55 6.66 21.50
N ALA A 11 -7.90 5.74 20.61
CA ALA A 11 -8.81 4.62 20.85
C ALA A 11 -8.10 3.38 21.42
N ASP A 12 -6.97 3.52 22.13
CA ASP A 12 -6.20 2.39 22.69
C ASP A 12 -5.87 1.28 21.68
N LYS A 13 -5.60 1.67 20.42
CA LYS A 13 -5.30 0.74 19.31
C LYS A 13 -6.45 -0.22 19.01
N VAL A 14 -7.69 0.20 19.25
CA VAL A 14 -8.91 -0.42 18.74
C VAL A 14 -9.07 -0.07 17.27
N ALA A 15 -9.60 -0.99 16.47
CA ALA A 15 -9.79 -0.78 15.04
C ALA A 15 -10.64 0.46 14.75
N VAL A 16 -10.15 1.33 13.85
CA VAL A 16 -10.86 2.54 13.41
C VAL A 16 -11.12 2.44 11.92
N THR A 17 -12.37 2.64 11.52
CA THR A 17 -12.80 2.65 10.12
C THR A 17 -13.34 4.01 9.73
N LEU A 18 -12.88 4.51 8.58
CA LEU A 18 -13.38 5.71 7.93
C LEU A 18 -14.10 5.30 6.65
N THR A 19 -15.42 5.45 6.63
CA THR A 19 -16.21 5.27 5.42
C THR A 19 -15.99 6.46 4.49
N LEU A 20 -15.55 6.18 3.25
CA LEU A 20 -15.30 7.19 2.23
C LEU A 20 -16.54 7.43 1.37
N VAL A 21 -17.19 6.35 0.94
CA VAL A 21 -18.37 6.39 0.07
C VAL A 21 -19.38 5.37 0.57
N ASN A 22 -20.63 5.79 0.73
CA ASN A 22 -21.75 4.93 1.06
C ASN A 22 -22.91 5.14 0.08
N VAL A 23 -23.75 4.12 -0.06
CA VAL A 23 -25.05 4.21 -0.72
C VAL A 23 -26.07 3.62 0.23
N GLY A 24 -26.92 4.48 0.80
CA GLY A 24 -27.77 4.12 1.94
C GLY A 24 -26.91 3.68 3.12
N ASP A 25 -27.22 2.51 3.68
CA ASP A 25 -26.49 1.93 4.81
C ASP A 25 -25.28 1.08 4.40
N VAL A 26 -25.00 0.96 3.09
CA VAL A 26 -23.89 0.14 2.58
C VAL A 26 -22.66 0.99 2.30
N ALA A 27 -21.54 0.69 2.96
CA ALA A 27 -20.25 1.28 2.66
C ALA A 27 -19.65 0.64 1.39
N LEU A 28 -19.43 1.45 0.34
CA LEU A 28 -18.79 1.00 -0.91
C LEU A 28 -17.27 1.06 -0.80
N PHE A 29 -16.75 2.17 -0.27
CA PHE A 29 -15.32 2.37 -0.03
C PHE A 29 -15.09 2.84 1.39
N GLY A 30 -14.08 2.27 2.04
CA GLY A 30 -13.64 2.72 3.36
C GLY A 30 -12.19 2.33 3.63
N LEU A 31 -11.62 3.01 4.61
CA LEU A 31 -10.26 2.78 5.10
C LEU A 31 -10.31 2.26 6.53
N VAL A 32 -9.51 1.24 6.84
CA VAL A 32 -9.39 0.68 8.19
C VAL A 32 -7.95 0.75 8.68
N ILE A 33 -7.79 1.16 9.93
CA ILE A 33 -6.54 1.01 10.68
C ILE A 33 -6.82 0.13 11.89
N ASP A 34 -6.17 -1.02 11.92
CA ASP A 34 -6.15 -1.93 13.04
C ASP A 34 -4.71 -2.44 13.26
N ARG A 35 -4.53 -3.32 14.25
CA ARG A 35 -3.20 -3.83 14.63
C ARG A 35 -2.57 -4.67 13.51
N VAL A 36 -3.38 -5.46 12.81
CA VAL A 36 -2.94 -6.34 11.72
C VAL A 36 -2.66 -5.50 10.47
N SER A 37 -3.58 -4.62 10.08
CA SER A 37 -3.38 -3.77 8.89
C SER A 37 -2.17 -2.86 9.05
N THR A 38 -1.89 -2.34 10.26
CA THR A 38 -0.67 -1.58 10.54
C THR A 38 0.60 -2.41 10.35
N LEU A 39 0.62 -3.66 10.84
CA LEU A 39 1.77 -4.55 10.71
C LEU A 39 2.02 -4.93 9.25
N ILE A 40 0.97 -5.31 8.53
CA ILE A 40 1.09 -5.70 7.12
C ILE A 40 1.45 -4.49 6.25
N LEU A 41 0.88 -3.31 6.51
CA LEU A 41 1.21 -2.08 5.80
C LEU A 41 2.70 -1.74 5.95
N PHE A 42 3.25 -1.89 7.15
CA PHE A 42 4.69 -1.72 7.38
C PHE A 42 5.51 -2.67 6.51
N VAL A 43 5.17 -3.97 6.49
CA VAL A 43 5.88 -4.98 5.70
C VAL A 43 5.81 -4.64 4.20
N VAL A 44 4.64 -4.31 3.68
CA VAL A 44 4.44 -3.97 2.26
C VAL A 44 5.28 -2.76 1.84
N VAL A 45 5.23 -1.67 2.61
CA VAL A 45 5.97 -0.45 2.28
C VAL A 45 7.48 -0.66 2.45
N PHE A 46 7.90 -1.35 3.51
CA PHE A 46 9.32 -1.61 3.79
C PHE A 46 9.95 -2.52 2.74
N LEU A 47 9.30 -3.63 2.40
CA LEU A 47 9.78 -4.50 1.32
C LEU A 47 9.74 -3.81 -0.04
N GLY A 48 8.69 -3.03 -0.32
CA GLY A 48 8.60 -2.21 -1.53
C GLY A 48 9.78 -1.23 -1.66
N LEU A 49 10.18 -0.59 -0.56
CA LEU A 49 11.36 0.28 -0.52
C LEU A 49 12.64 -0.51 -0.81
N LEU A 50 12.85 -1.65 -0.15
CA LEU A 50 14.05 -2.48 -0.37
C LEU A 50 14.14 -2.97 -1.82
N VAL A 51 13.03 -3.43 -2.39
CA VAL A 51 12.96 -3.85 -3.80
C VAL A 51 13.26 -2.68 -4.73
N THR A 52 12.73 -1.50 -4.45
CA THR A 52 13.00 -0.29 -5.25
C THR A 52 14.48 0.06 -5.22
N ILE A 53 15.11 0.07 -4.03
CA ILE A 53 16.55 0.34 -3.88
C ILE A 53 17.37 -0.72 -4.62
N TYR A 54 17.07 -2.01 -4.43
CA TYR A 54 17.73 -3.11 -5.11
C TYR A 54 17.65 -2.96 -6.64
N SER A 55 16.49 -2.57 -7.15
CA SER A 55 16.26 -2.41 -8.58
C SER A 55 17.15 -1.33 -9.21
N THR A 56 17.53 -0.29 -8.45
CA THR A 56 18.45 0.74 -8.94
C THR A 56 19.86 0.22 -9.20
N GLY A 57 20.33 -0.75 -8.41
CA GLY A 57 21.62 -1.41 -8.63
C GLY A 57 21.52 -2.53 -9.67
N TYR A 58 20.40 -3.26 -9.69
CA TYR A 58 20.20 -4.41 -10.56
C TYR A 58 19.96 -4.02 -12.03
N LEU A 59 19.15 -2.99 -12.29
CA LEU A 59 18.78 -2.56 -13.63
C LEU A 59 19.79 -1.56 -14.20
N THR A 60 21.02 -2.03 -14.35
CA THR A 60 22.11 -1.28 -14.96
C THR A 60 22.81 -2.10 -16.04
N ASP A 61 23.40 -1.43 -17.02
CA ASP A 61 24.23 -2.09 -18.05
C ASP A 61 25.49 -2.75 -17.48
N LYS A 62 25.85 -2.42 -16.23
CA LYS A 62 26.97 -3.01 -15.49
C LYS A 62 26.62 -4.36 -14.88
N ASN A 63 25.35 -4.77 -14.91
CA ASN A 63 24.94 -6.07 -14.42
C ASN A 63 25.45 -7.17 -15.35
N ARG A 64 26.24 -8.10 -14.79
CA ARG A 64 26.98 -9.10 -15.57
C ARG A 64 26.08 -10.13 -16.24
N GLU A 65 25.00 -10.54 -15.56
CA GLU A 65 24.14 -11.62 -16.04
C GLU A 65 23.02 -11.11 -16.95
N HIS A 66 22.48 -9.93 -16.64
CA HIS A 66 21.37 -9.33 -17.36
C HIS A 66 21.54 -7.81 -17.51
N PRO A 67 22.36 -7.35 -18.48
CA PRO A 67 22.53 -5.93 -18.74
C PRO A 67 21.23 -5.35 -19.32
N HIS A 68 20.53 -4.58 -18.50
CA HIS A 68 19.31 -3.88 -18.89
C HIS A 68 19.17 -2.59 -18.09
N ASN A 69 19.01 -1.46 -18.78
CA ASN A 69 18.75 -0.19 -18.11
C ASN A 69 17.33 -0.12 -17.57
N GLY A 70 17.21 0.24 -16.30
CA GLY A 70 15.92 0.50 -15.66
C GLY A 70 15.25 1.72 -16.28
N THR A 71 14.13 1.53 -16.95
CA THR A 71 13.35 2.64 -17.51
C THR A 71 12.45 3.28 -16.46
N ASN A 72 12.11 4.56 -16.62
CA ASN A 72 11.14 5.24 -15.74
C ASN A 72 9.79 4.50 -15.68
N ARG A 73 9.41 3.78 -16.75
CA ARG A 73 8.18 2.97 -16.79
C ARG A 73 8.21 1.83 -15.78
N TYR A 74 9.35 1.15 -15.64
CA TYR A 74 9.52 0.10 -14.64
C TYR A 74 9.26 0.63 -13.23
N TYR A 75 9.90 1.73 -12.86
CA TYR A 75 9.72 2.34 -11.53
C TYR A 75 8.31 2.87 -11.32
N ALA A 76 7.66 3.42 -12.35
CA ALA A 76 6.27 3.85 -12.27
C ALA A 76 5.33 2.68 -11.95
N PHE A 77 5.47 1.54 -12.64
CA PHE A 77 4.67 0.35 -12.36
C PHE A 77 5.01 -0.28 -11.00
N LEU A 78 6.28 -0.29 -10.61
CA LEU A 78 6.71 -0.78 -9.30
C LEU A 78 6.07 0.03 -8.17
N LEU A 79 6.11 1.36 -8.26
CA LEU A 79 5.49 2.25 -7.27
C LEU A 79 3.96 2.15 -7.27
N LEU A 80 3.35 2.03 -8.45
CA LEU A 80 1.90 1.78 -8.56
C LEU A 80 1.52 0.48 -7.85
N PHE A 81 2.27 -0.59 -8.06
CA PHE A 81 2.04 -1.89 -7.44
C PHE A 81 2.19 -1.82 -5.90
N ILE A 82 3.24 -1.18 -5.40
CA ILE A 82 3.43 -0.97 -3.95
C ILE A 82 2.28 -0.15 -3.36
N GLY A 83 1.85 0.91 -4.06
CA GLY A 83 0.71 1.74 -3.67
C GLY A 83 -0.61 0.97 -3.65
N ALA A 84 -0.85 0.13 -4.65
CA ALA A 84 -2.02 -0.74 -4.73
C ALA A 84 -2.05 -1.74 -3.57
N MET A 85 -0.93 -2.41 -3.27
CA MET A 85 -0.84 -3.32 -2.12
C MET A 85 -1.09 -2.60 -0.78
N ALA A 86 -0.58 -1.38 -0.62
CA ALA A 86 -0.87 -0.56 0.56
C ALA A 86 -2.37 -0.19 0.64
N GLY A 87 -2.99 0.14 -0.49
CA GLY A 87 -4.42 0.42 -0.59
C GLY A 87 -5.28 -0.81 -0.27
N LEU A 88 -4.89 -1.99 -0.74
CA LEU A 88 -5.55 -3.26 -0.46
C LEU A 88 -5.57 -3.55 1.05
N VAL A 89 -4.42 -3.40 1.72
CA VAL A 89 -4.28 -3.62 3.16
C VAL A 89 -5.13 -2.66 3.99
N LEU A 90 -5.27 -1.42 3.53
CA LEU A 90 -6.06 -0.38 4.20
C LEU A 90 -7.55 -0.44 3.86
N SER A 91 -7.98 -1.24 2.88
CA SER A 91 -9.36 -1.24 2.44
C SER A 91 -10.27 -1.99 3.43
N SER A 92 -11.36 -1.34 3.84
CA SER A 92 -12.34 -1.92 4.75
C SER A 92 -13.51 -2.61 4.03
N THR A 93 -13.53 -2.61 2.70
CA THR A 93 -14.63 -3.15 1.89
C THR A 93 -14.10 -4.10 0.83
N LEU A 94 -14.87 -5.15 0.51
CA LEU A 94 -14.50 -6.10 -0.55
C LEU A 94 -14.42 -5.42 -1.91
N LEU A 95 -15.33 -4.47 -2.17
CA LEU A 95 -15.33 -3.69 -3.41
C LEU A 95 -14.06 -2.83 -3.53
N GLY A 96 -13.64 -2.20 -2.42
CA GLY A 96 -12.39 -1.44 -2.39
C GLY A 96 -11.15 -2.31 -2.63
N GLN A 97 -11.13 -3.53 -2.08
CA GLN A 97 -10.05 -4.49 -2.33
C GLN A 97 -10.00 -4.92 -3.81
N LEU A 98 -11.15 -5.26 -4.39
CA LEU A 98 -11.26 -5.67 -5.80
C LEU A 98 -10.96 -4.56 -6.80
N PHE A 99 -11.20 -3.31 -6.43
CA PHE A 99 -10.91 -2.16 -7.31
C PHE A 99 -9.41 -1.84 -7.38
N VAL A 100 -8.69 -2.10 -6.28
CA VAL A 100 -7.27 -1.75 -6.15
C VAL A 100 -6.33 -2.91 -6.55
N PHE A 101 -6.82 -4.16 -6.49
CA PHE A 101 -6.13 -5.37 -6.96
C PHE A 101 -6.32 -5.59 -8.46
#